data_AF-A0A432RQW4-F1
#
_entry.id   AF-A0A432RQW4-F1
#
_cell.length_a   1.000
_cell.length_b   1.000
_cell.length_c   1.000
_cell.angle_alpha   90.00
_cell.angle_beta   90.00
_cell.angle_gamma   90.00
#
_symmetry.space_group_name_H-M   'P 1'
#
loop_
_entity.id
_entity.type
_entity.pdbx_description
1 polymer ?
#
loop_
_entity_poly.entity_id
_entity_poly.type
_entity_poly.pdbx_seq_one_letter_code
_entity_poly.pdbx_strand_id
1 'polypeptide(L)' 'AMVKHPPLLILDEPCLGLDDMNRQLVLALIEKICAGKETTVLYVNHHAEDQIAGIEHYLALEKNA' A
#
# COMPACT_ATOMS: atom_id res chain seq x y z
N ALA A 1 -0.53 8.85 10.32
CA ALA A 1 -0.87 9.48 9.02
C ALA A 1 -2.38 9.72 8.84
N MET A 2 -3.26 8.76 9.16
CA MET A 2 -4.70 8.85 8.86
C MET A 2 -5.57 9.79 9.73
N VAL A 3 -4.99 10.47 10.74
CA VAL A 3 -5.75 11.29 11.72
C VAL A 3 -6.62 12.39 11.07
N LYS A 4 -6.22 12.90 9.90
CA LYS A 4 -6.94 13.95 9.17
C LYS A 4 -7.62 13.47 7.88
N HIS A 5 -7.67 12.16 7.61
CA HIS A 5 -8.17 11.62 6.34
C HIS A 5 -7.52 12.33 5.13
N PRO A 6 -6.20 12.23 4.96
CA PRO A 6 -5.52 12.94 3.89
C PRO A 6 -6.04 12.45 2.52
N PRO A 7 -6.10 13.34 1.51
CA PRO A 7 -6.50 12.94 0.15
C PRO A 7 -5.47 12.03 -0.51
N LEU A 8 -4.22 12.02 -0.02
CA LEU A 8 -3.13 11.16 -0.48
C LEU A 8 -2.40 10.54 0.71
N LEU A 9 -2.25 9.23 0.68
CA LEU A 9 -1.46 8.43 1.62
C LEU A 9 -0.34 7.73 0.86
N ILE A 10 0.91 8.02 1.23
CA ILE A 10 2.09 7.36 0.66
C ILE A 10 2.62 6.35 1.68
N LEU A 11 2.82 5.12 1.25
CA LEU A 11 3.33 4.02 2.05
C LEU A 11 4.60 3.50 1.40
N ASP A 12 5.74 3.76 2.04
CA ASP A 12 7.06 3.30 1.60
C ASP A 12 7.46 2.06 2.40
N GLU A 13 7.49 0.92 1.73
CA GLU A 13 7.77 -0.41 2.30
C GLU A 13 7.04 -0.70 3.64
N PRO A 14 5.71 -0.53 3.73
CA PRO A 14 4.99 -0.60 5.01
C PRO A 14 4.96 -1.99 5.65
N CYS A 15 5.36 -3.03 4.92
CA CYS A 15 5.40 -4.42 5.38
C CYS A 15 6.82 -4.91 5.72
N LEU A 16 7.83 -4.02 5.68
CA LEU A 16 9.21 -4.39 5.98
C LEU A 16 9.37 -4.80 7.46
N GLY A 17 10.00 -5.96 7.69
CA GLY A 17 10.27 -6.47 9.03
C GLY A 17 9.07 -7.09 9.75
N LEU A 18 7.93 -7.27 9.07
CA LEU A 18 6.76 -7.97 9.60
C LEU A 18 6.80 -9.46 9.27
N ASP A 19 6.29 -10.29 10.19
CA ASP A 19 5.91 -11.66 9.88
C ASP A 19 4.67 -11.72 8.98
N ASP A 20 4.37 -12.91 8.44
CA ASP A 20 3.28 -13.11 7.48
C ASP A 20 1.92 -12.66 8.05
N MET A 21 1.66 -12.91 9.33
CA MET A 21 0.39 -12.56 9.97
C MET A 21 0.21 -11.04 10.03
N ASN A 22 1.25 -10.34 10.48
CA ASN A 22 1.23 -8.89 10.59
C ASN A 22 1.24 -8.21 9.22
N ARG A 23 1.95 -8.79 8.23
CA ARG A 23 1.90 -8.35 6.83
C ARG A 23 0.46 -8.40 6.30
N GLN A 24 -0.23 -9.53 6.47
CA GLN A 24 -1.63 -9.67 6.05
C GLN A 24 -2.56 -8.66 6.73
N LEU A 25 -2.33 -8.38 8.03
CA LEU A 25 -3.10 -7.37 8.75
C LEU A 25 -2.91 -5.96 8.17
N VAL A 26 -1.68 -5.60 7.81
CA VAL A 26 -1.38 -4.30 7.17
C VAL A 26 -2.02 -4.22 5.79
N LEU A 27 -1.91 -5.26 4.97
CA LEU A 27 -2.54 -5.29 3.64
C LEU A 27 -4.06 -5.14 3.73
N ALA A 28 -4.71 -5.86 4.66
CA ALA A 28 -6.15 -5.75 4.89
C ALA A 28 -6.57 -4.36 5.39
N LEU A 29 -5.73 -3.68 6.17
CA LEU A 29 -5.98 -2.30 6.59
C LEU A 29 -5.91 -1.33 5.40
N ILE A 30 -4.90 -1.47 4.55
CA ILE A 30 -4.74 -0.63 3.34
C ILE A 30 -5.94 -0.83 2.41
N GLU A 31 -6.37 -2.07 2.22
CA GLU A 31 -7.55 -2.40 1.42
C GLU A 31 -8.82 -1.70 1.93
N LYS A 32 -9.03 -1.66 3.25
CA LYS A 32 -10.14 -0.91 3.86
C LYS A 32 -10.05 0.59 3.60
N ILE A 33 -8.85 1.17 3.58
CA ILE A 33 -8.65 2.59 3.25
C ILE A 33 -9.02 2.84 1.78
N CYS A 34 -8.56 2.00 0.86
CA CYS A 34 -8.90 2.09 -0.56
C CYS A 34 -10.41 1.97 -0.80
N ALA A 35 -11.09 1.05 -0.09
CA ALA A 35 -12.53 0.87 -0.21
C ALA A 35 -13.34 2.13 0.20
N GLY A 36 -12.78 2.97 1.07
CA GLY A 36 -13.39 4.24 1.48
C GLY A 36 -13.42 5.31 0.37
N LYS A 37 -12.59 5.20 -0.68
CA LYS A 37 -12.51 6.13 -1.83
C LYS A 37 -12.24 7.62 -1.52
N GLU A 38 -12.04 7.98 -0.26
CA GLU A 38 -11.70 9.35 0.19
C GLU A 38 -10.20 9.64 0.11
N THR A 39 -9.38 8.59 0.16
CA THR A 39 -7.92 8.68 0.18
C THR A 39 -7.34 7.91 -1.00
N THR A 40 -6.54 8.60 -1.81
CA THR A 40 -5.68 7.95 -2.80
C THR A 40 -4.50 7.31 -2.08
N VAL A 41 -4.20 6.05 -2.37
CA VAL A 41 -3.07 5.33 -1.78
C VAL A 41 -1.98 5.12 -2.82
N LEU A 42 -0.77 5.57 -2.51
CA LEU A 42 0.45 5.23 -3.24
C LEU A 42 1.25 4.24 -2.40
N TYR A 43 1.32 2.99 -2.87
CA TYR A 43 2.03 1.91 -2.19
C TYR A 43 3.33 1.60 -2.95
N VAL A 44 4.45 1.72 -2.28
CA VAL A 44 5.78 1.44 -2.82
C VAL A 44 6.34 0.21 -2.11
N ASN A 45 6.70 -0.82 -2.87
CA ASN A 45 7.42 -1.97 -2.34
C ASN A 45 8.36 -2.58 -3.40
N HIS A 46 9.13 -3.57 -2.95
CA HIS A 46 9.96 -4.42 -3.81
C HIS A 46 9.45 -5.87 -3.95
N HIS A 47 8.34 -6.22 -3.30
CA HIS A 47 7.78 -7.57 -3.25
C HIS A 47 6.47 -7.66 -4.06
N ALA A 48 6.52 -8.18 -5.28
CA ALA A 48 5.36 -8.29 -6.17
C ALA A 48 4.23 -9.20 -5.64
N GLU A 49 4.48 -9.93 -4.56
CA GLU A 49 3.56 -10.82 -3.85
C GLU A 49 2.57 -10.09 -2.93
N ASP A 50 2.83 -8.82 -2.58
CA ASP A 50 1.86 -7.97 -1.88
C ASP A 50 0.81 -7.44 -2.86
N GLN A 51 -0.21 -8.23 -3.13
CA GLN A 51 -1.34 -7.82 -3.95
C GLN A 51 -2.44 -7.24 -3.07
N ILE A 52 -2.83 -6.00 -3.33
CA ILE A 52 -3.96 -5.34 -2.71
C ILE A 52 -5.01 -5.17 -3.81
N ALA A 53 -6.17 -5.81 -3.66
CA ALA A 53 -7.22 -5.78 -4.69
C ALA A 53 -7.71 -4.35 -5.01
N GLY A 54 -7.61 -3.44 -4.04
CA GLY A 54 -7.92 -2.02 -4.21
C GLY A 54 -6.90 -1.20 -4.99
N ILE A 55 -5.74 -1.76 -5.38
CA ILE A 55 -4.78 -1.08 -6.25
C ILE A 55 -5.18 -1.32 -7.71
N GLU A 56 -5.65 -0.25 -8.36
CA GLU A 56 -6.10 -0.28 -9.75
C GLU A 56 -4.95 -0.05 -10.76
N HIS A 57 -3.88 0.61 -10.32
CA HIS A 57 -2.78 1.02 -11.17
C HIS A 57 -1.44 0.55 -10.60
N TYR A 58 -0.62 -0.03 -11.47
CA TYR A 58 0.72 -0.51 -11.15
C TYR A 58 1.75 0.17 -12.05
N LEU A 59 2.84 0.64 -11.46
CA LEU A 59 3.98 1.20 -12.17
C LEU A 59 5.24 0.46 -11.73
N ALA A 60 5.88 -0.25 -12.66
CA ALA A 60 7.19 -0.84 -12.43
C ALA A 60 8.27 0.22 -12.71
N LEU A 61 9.11 0.49 -11.70
CA LEU A 61 10.25 1.37 -11.86
C LEU A 61 11.48 0.53 -12.22
N GLU A 62 11.99 0.73 -13.42
CA GLU A 62 13.26 0.14 -13.88
C GLU A 62 14.40 1.12 -13.61
N LYS A 63 15.59 0.60 -13.23
CA LYS A 63 16.78 1.44 -13.17
C LYS A 63 17.11 1.91 -14.59
N ASN A 64 17.19 3.23 -14.78
CA ASN A 64 17.81 3.78 -15.98
C ASN A 64 19.27 3.29 -16.02
N ALA A 65 19.61 2.58 -17.11
CA ALA A 65 20.93 2.05 -17.37
C ALA A 65 21.96 3.16 -17.63
#